data_AF-A0A1Y5SQ09-F1
#
_entry.id   AF-A0A1Y5SQ09-F1
#
_cell.length_a   1.000
_cell.length_b   1.000
_cell.length_c   1.000
_cell.angle_alpha   90.00
_cell.angle_beta   90.00
_cell.angle_gamma   90.00
#
_symmetry.space_group_name_H-M   'P 1'
#
loop_
_entity.id
_entity.type
_entity.pdbx_description
1 polymer ?
#
loop_
_entity_poly.entity_id
_entity_poly.type
_entity_poly.pdbx_seq_one_letter_code
_entity_poly.pdbx_strand_id
1 'polypeptide(L)'
;MTDTPPDSHAVAEETTSGANPVRRMIYGVLAVQLALALFLMGGDLLRVIPQIGLPSTQPRFDQPVNPGDQTRRYRPADMPLAPARDGNPARPYTSTGDMPDRLAFDLQGEVLTLTGRIAPGDAARFEDFMQAEADAGRDLPTAIRLNSPGGSVSDALAIGTRLREDGIDTVMNGGDICLSACPYVLSAGVTRSVDDDAQVGVHQHFFDTNTILPAFLAVEDIQRGQGRVMTYLIEMGVDPEVMQHALVTPPDEIYVLLPEQLNDYGIVTPPKDQDAEDQEAEG
;
A
#
# COMPACT_ATOMS: atom_id res chain seq x y z
N MET A 1 -48.35 -90.36 -31.19
CA MET A 1 -47.26 -89.66 -31.90
C MET A 1 -47.66 -88.20 -31.97
N THR A 2 -47.14 -87.34 -31.11
CA THR A 2 -45.92 -86.47 -31.26
C THR A 2 -46.48 -85.05 -31.18
N ASP A 3 -45.93 -84.05 -30.51
CA ASP A 3 -44.76 -83.83 -29.67
C ASP A 3 -45.01 -82.41 -29.07
N THR A 4 -44.60 -82.13 -27.85
CA THR A 4 -44.80 -80.80 -27.21
C THR A 4 -43.73 -79.81 -27.70
N PRO A 5 -44.03 -78.50 -27.78
CA PRO A 5 -43.08 -77.50 -27.21
C PRO A 5 -43.82 -76.31 -26.52
N PRO A 6 -43.13 -75.41 -25.80
CA PRO A 6 -43.36 -75.14 -24.39
C PRO A 6 -44.18 -73.86 -24.10
N ASP A 7 -44.90 -73.85 -22.96
CA ASP A 7 -45.46 -72.62 -22.41
C ASP A 7 -44.36 -71.76 -21.78
N SER A 8 -43.95 -70.72 -22.50
CA SER A 8 -43.13 -69.64 -21.95
C SER A 8 -44.01 -68.68 -21.17
N HIS A 9 -43.96 -68.73 -19.85
CA HIS A 9 -44.47 -67.66 -19.00
C HIS A 9 -43.61 -66.41 -19.20
N ALA A 10 -44.12 -65.44 -19.95
CA ALA A 10 -43.57 -64.10 -20.01
C ALA A 10 -43.80 -63.41 -18.65
N VAL A 11 -42.72 -63.21 -17.89
CA VAL A 11 -42.72 -62.30 -16.75
C VAL A 11 -42.71 -60.89 -17.32
N ALA A 12 -43.81 -60.16 -17.16
CA ALA A 12 -43.85 -58.74 -17.45
C ALA A 12 -42.99 -58.01 -16.41
N GLU A 13 -41.81 -57.55 -16.82
CA GLU A 13 -41.06 -56.54 -16.06
C GLU A 13 -41.82 -55.22 -16.12
N GLU A 14 -42.55 -54.92 -15.04
CA GLU A 14 -43.08 -53.59 -14.78
C GLU A 14 -41.91 -52.64 -14.48
N THR A 15 -41.34 -52.06 -15.54
CA THR A 15 -40.40 -50.94 -15.40
C THR A 15 -41.18 -49.69 -15.05
N THR A 16 -41.47 -49.52 -13.76
CA THR A 16 -41.94 -48.24 -13.22
C THR A 16 -40.80 -47.23 -13.32
N SER A 17 -40.77 -46.48 -14.43
CA SER A 17 -39.97 -45.26 -14.58
C SER A 17 -40.59 -44.14 -13.74
N GLY A 18 -40.61 -44.34 -12.42
CA GLY A 18 -40.93 -43.32 -11.44
C GLY A 18 -39.68 -42.48 -11.25
N ALA A 19 -39.70 -41.24 -11.73
CA ALA A 19 -38.63 -40.28 -11.49
C ALA A 19 -38.24 -40.31 -10.00
N ASN A 20 -37.00 -40.74 -9.72
CA ASN A 20 -36.53 -41.02 -8.37
C ASN A 20 -36.78 -39.78 -7.47
N PRO A 21 -37.67 -39.87 -6.47
CA PRO A 21 -38.07 -38.72 -5.66
C PRO A 21 -36.89 -38.10 -4.92
N VAL A 22 -35.87 -38.92 -4.60
CA VAL A 22 -34.61 -38.48 -4.00
C VAL A 22 -33.82 -37.61 -4.98
N ARG A 23 -33.76 -37.98 -6.27
CA ARG A 23 -33.07 -37.19 -7.30
C ARG A 23 -33.74 -35.82 -7.49
N ARG A 24 -35.08 -35.77 -7.50
CA ARG A 24 -35.83 -34.49 -7.58
C ARG A 24 -35.61 -33.62 -6.35
N MET A 25 -35.57 -34.21 -5.16
CA MET A 25 -35.28 -33.50 -3.92
C MET A 25 -33.87 -32.91 -3.93
N ILE A 26 -32.85 -33.69 -4.32
CA ILE A 26 -31.46 -33.23 -4.40
C ILE A 26 -31.32 -32.06 -5.38
N TYR A 27 -31.92 -32.14 -6.58
CA TYR A 27 -31.89 -31.01 -7.51
C TYR A 27 -32.68 -29.80 -7.02
N GLY A 28 -33.77 -30.00 -6.28
CA GLY A 28 -34.52 -28.91 -5.65
C GLY A 28 -33.68 -28.18 -4.61
N VAL A 29 -32.97 -28.90 -3.74
CA VAL A 29 -32.05 -28.32 -2.75
C VAL A 29 -30.89 -27.59 -3.45
N LEU A 30 -30.29 -28.19 -4.48
CA LEU A 30 -29.22 -27.56 -5.25
C LEU A 30 -29.68 -26.26 -5.93
N ALA A 31 -30.89 -26.24 -6.49
CA ALA A 31 -31.45 -25.05 -7.11
C ALA A 31 -31.68 -23.92 -6.10
N VAL A 32 -32.16 -24.25 -4.90
CA VAL A 32 -32.29 -23.27 -3.80
C VAL A 32 -30.93 -22.77 -3.33
N GLN A 33 -29.93 -23.66 -3.20
CA GLN A 33 -28.57 -23.27 -2.83
C GLN A 33 -27.93 -22.34 -3.87
N LEU A 34 -28.09 -22.63 -5.16
CA LEU A 34 -27.60 -21.77 -6.24
C LEU A 34 -28.32 -20.42 -6.28
N ALA A 35 -29.65 -20.41 -6.07
CA ALA A 35 -30.42 -19.17 -6.00
C ALA A 35 -29.99 -18.30 -4.80
N LEU A 36 -29.77 -18.92 -3.64
CA LEU A 36 -29.27 -18.22 -2.45
C LEU A 36 -27.85 -17.69 -2.67
N ALA A 37 -26.96 -18.49 -3.27
CA ALA A 37 -25.60 -18.07 -3.59
C ALA A 37 -25.61 -16.89 -4.58
N LEU A 38 -26.40 -16.95 -5.65
CA LEU A 38 -26.58 -15.85 -6.61
C LEU A 38 -27.19 -14.61 -5.97
N PHE A 39 -28.12 -14.76 -5.02
CA PHE A 39 -28.74 -13.64 -4.31
C PHE A 39 -27.74 -12.94 -3.39
N LEU A 40 -27.00 -13.71 -2.59
CA LEU A 40 -25.96 -13.17 -1.69
C LEU A 40 -24.83 -12.52 -2.50
N MET A 41 -24.35 -13.18 -3.55
CA MET A 41 -23.30 -12.67 -4.42
C MET A 41 -23.79 -11.46 -5.24
N GLY A 42 -25.02 -11.49 -5.74
CA GLY A 42 -25.60 -10.40 -6.53
C GLY A 42 -25.81 -9.12 -5.72
N GLY A 43 -26.24 -9.24 -4.46
CA GLY A 43 -26.47 -8.09 -3.57
C GLY A 43 -25.21 -7.28 -3.28
N ASP A 44 -24.08 -7.97 -3.07
CA ASP A 44 -22.79 -7.32 -2.81
C ASP A 44 -22.09 -6.91 -4.12
N LEU A 45 -22.11 -7.76 -5.15
CA LEU A 45 -21.44 -7.49 -6.42
C LEU A 45 -22.05 -6.28 -7.17
N LEU A 46 -23.37 -6.10 -7.13
CA LEU A 46 -24.04 -4.95 -7.76
C LEU A 46 -23.62 -3.59 -7.17
N ARG A 47 -23.14 -3.56 -5.92
CA ARG A 47 -22.63 -2.34 -5.27
C ARG A 47 -21.17 -2.03 -5.64
N VAL A 48 -20.39 -3.05 -5.99
CA VAL A 48 -18.95 -2.94 -6.26
C VAL A 48 -18.65 -2.80 -7.77
N ILE A 49 -19.52 -3.31 -8.66
CA ILE A 49 -19.36 -3.20 -10.13
C ILE A 49 -19.08 -1.76 -10.63
N PRO A 50 -19.73 -0.69 -10.13
CA PRO A 50 -19.43 0.68 -10.57
C PRO A 50 -18.02 1.16 -10.21
N GLN A 51 -17.40 0.57 -9.17
CA GLN A 51 -16.10 0.97 -8.62
C GLN A 51 -14.93 0.20 -9.26
N ILE A 52 -15.18 -0.95 -9.91
CA ILE A 52 -14.14 -1.79 -10.51
C ILE A 52 -13.74 -1.34 -11.94
N GLY A 53 -14.51 -0.44 -12.57
CA GLY A 53 -14.37 -0.18 -14.02
C GLY A 53 -14.27 1.26 -14.50
N LEU A 54 -14.50 2.26 -13.65
CA LEU A 54 -14.40 3.67 -14.05
C LEU A 54 -13.01 4.21 -13.68
N PRO A 55 -12.20 4.70 -14.64
CA PRO A 55 -10.91 5.27 -14.33
C PRO A 55 -11.08 6.54 -13.47
N SER A 56 -10.21 6.71 -12.47
CA SER A 56 -10.16 7.95 -11.68
C SER A 56 -10.16 9.19 -12.58
N THR A 57 -10.95 10.19 -12.18
CA THR A 57 -11.06 11.48 -12.87
C THR A 57 -10.07 12.52 -12.33
N GLN A 58 -9.34 12.20 -11.26
CA GLN A 58 -8.38 13.10 -10.62
C GLN A 58 -7.30 13.59 -11.60
N PRO A 59 -6.63 14.71 -11.34
CA PRO A 59 -5.48 15.14 -12.12
C PRO A 59 -4.34 14.12 -12.13
N ARG A 60 -3.48 14.22 -13.15
CA ARG A 60 -2.25 13.41 -13.21
C ARG A 60 -1.21 13.95 -12.23
N PHE A 61 -0.32 13.08 -11.77
CA PHE A 61 0.70 13.42 -10.77
C PHE A 61 1.75 14.43 -11.24
N ASP A 62 1.97 14.54 -12.55
CA ASP A 62 2.85 15.55 -13.18
C ASP A 62 2.26 16.97 -13.17
N GLN A 63 1.03 17.16 -12.70
CA GLN A 63 0.38 18.47 -12.60
C GLN A 63 0.59 19.12 -11.22
N PRO A 64 0.70 20.47 -11.14
CA PRO A 64 0.86 21.19 -9.89
C PRO A 64 -0.24 20.84 -8.87
N VAL A 65 0.10 20.82 -7.58
CA VAL A 65 -0.81 20.56 -6.47
C VAL A 65 -1.22 21.88 -5.81
N ASN A 66 -2.53 22.08 -5.61
CA ASN A 66 -3.07 23.29 -4.98
C ASN A 66 -4.00 22.91 -3.81
N PRO A 67 -4.21 23.79 -2.81
CA PRO A 67 -5.20 23.57 -1.77
C PRO A 67 -6.59 23.23 -2.33
N GLY A 68 -7.17 22.12 -1.86
CA GLY A 68 -8.46 21.60 -2.33
C GLY A 68 -8.41 20.73 -3.60
N ASP A 69 -7.25 20.65 -4.25
CA ASP A 69 -6.99 19.78 -5.42
C ASP A 69 -5.69 18.99 -5.16
N GLN A 70 -5.69 18.16 -4.14
CA GLN A 70 -4.50 17.44 -3.68
C GLN A 70 -4.46 15.97 -4.13
N THR A 71 -5.61 15.42 -4.52
CA THR A 71 -5.70 14.03 -4.94
C THR A 71 -5.23 13.89 -6.38
N ARG A 72 -4.36 12.91 -6.64
CA ARG A 72 -3.79 12.62 -7.95
C ARG A 72 -4.05 11.17 -8.32
N ARG A 73 -4.12 10.87 -9.61
CA ARG A 73 -4.12 9.46 -10.07
C ARG A 73 -2.81 8.81 -9.66
N TYR A 74 -2.88 7.62 -9.10
CA TYR A 74 -1.73 6.89 -8.60
C TYR A 74 -1.59 5.54 -9.27
N ARG A 75 -0.45 5.33 -9.94
CA ARG A 75 -0.11 4.10 -10.64
C ARG A 75 1.38 3.82 -10.43
N PRO A 76 1.77 3.16 -9.33
CA PRO A 76 3.18 3.06 -8.94
C PRO A 76 4.06 2.33 -9.97
N ALA A 77 3.47 1.59 -10.91
CA ALA A 77 4.20 0.92 -11.97
C ALA A 77 4.69 1.85 -13.09
N ASP A 78 3.98 2.95 -13.38
CA ASP A 78 4.33 3.82 -14.53
C ASP A 78 3.61 5.17 -14.46
N MET A 79 3.83 5.92 -13.39
CA MET A 79 3.27 7.25 -13.21
C MET A 79 4.31 8.30 -13.60
N PRO A 80 3.98 9.27 -14.46
CA PRO A 80 4.88 10.37 -14.80
C PRO A 80 5.22 11.18 -13.54
N LEU A 81 6.49 11.55 -13.41
CA LEU A 81 6.95 12.47 -12.38
C LEU A 81 6.94 13.89 -12.94
N ALA A 82 6.74 14.88 -12.06
CA ALA A 82 6.88 16.27 -12.45
C ALA A 82 8.34 16.53 -12.93
N PRO A 83 8.54 17.35 -13.96
CA PRO A 83 9.88 17.77 -14.35
C PRO A 83 10.57 18.52 -13.20
N ALA A 84 11.91 18.56 -13.22
CA ALA A 84 12.65 19.46 -12.34
C ALA A 84 12.17 20.91 -12.56
N ARG A 85 12.02 21.69 -11.48
CA ARG A 85 11.79 23.13 -11.62
C ARG A 85 13.01 23.80 -12.27
N ASP A 86 12.78 24.94 -12.90
CA ASP A 86 13.83 25.70 -13.57
C ASP A 86 14.96 26.05 -12.58
N GLY A 87 16.20 25.73 -12.95
CA GLY A 87 17.38 25.92 -12.10
C GLY A 87 17.81 24.67 -11.31
N ASN A 88 16.97 23.64 -11.23
CA ASN A 88 17.31 22.36 -10.60
C ASN A 88 17.95 21.39 -11.62
N PRO A 89 18.87 20.52 -11.19
CA PRO A 89 19.46 19.50 -12.06
C PRO A 89 18.37 18.55 -12.60
N ALA A 90 18.63 17.97 -13.78
CA ALA A 90 17.74 16.99 -14.38
C ALA A 90 17.57 15.78 -13.45
N ARG A 91 16.31 15.37 -13.23
CA ARG A 91 15.99 14.19 -12.42
C ARG A 91 16.44 12.92 -13.18
N PRO A 92 17.01 11.92 -12.48
CA PRO A 92 17.40 10.65 -13.11
C PRO A 92 16.20 9.81 -13.58
N TYR A 93 15.00 10.08 -13.05
CA TYR A 93 13.78 9.36 -13.37
C TYR A 93 12.71 10.32 -13.90
N THR A 94 11.98 9.88 -14.93
CA THR A 94 10.87 10.65 -15.53
C THR A 94 9.51 10.02 -15.28
N SER A 95 9.47 8.71 -15.02
CA SER A 95 8.30 8.02 -14.48
C SER A 95 8.71 7.05 -13.36
N THR A 96 7.74 6.64 -12.54
CA THR A 96 7.97 5.58 -11.54
C THR A 96 8.30 4.22 -12.17
N GLY A 97 8.01 4.03 -13.46
CA GLY A 97 8.38 2.83 -14.22
C GLY A 97 9.85 2.78 -14.63
N ASP A 98 10.54 3.92 -14.60
CA ASP A 98 11.99 4.00 -14.80
C ASP A 98 12.77 3.74 -13.49
N MET A 99 12.08 3.75 -12.35
CA MET A 99 12.69 3.53 -11.04
C MET A 99 12.96 2.04 -10.78
N PRO A 100 13.89 1.69 -9.88
CA PRO A 100 14.12 0.30 -9.50
C PRO A 100 12.84 -0.38 -8.96
N ASP A 101 12.60 -1.61 -9.42
CA ASP A 101 11.46 -2.45 -8.97
C ASP A 101 11.53 -2.89 -7.50
N ARG A 102 12.63 -2.56 -6.83
CA ARG A 102 12.89 -2.79 -5.41
C ARG A 102 13.84 -1.74 -4.85
N LEU A 103 13.96 -1.59 -3.53
CA LEU A 103 14.83 -0.57 -2.95
C LEU A 103 16.28 -0.82 -3.32
N ALA A 104 16.84 0.16 -4.05
CA ALA A 104 18.26 0.31 -4.29
C ALA A 104 18.87 1.15 -3.17
N PHE A 105 20.07 0.74 -2.74
CA PHE A 105 20.84 1.37 -1.67
C PHE A 105 22.11 1.96 -2.28
N ASP A 106 22.31 3.26 -2.12
CA ASP A 106 23.49 3.97 -2.59
C ASP A 106 24.04 4.87 -1.49
N LEU A 107 25.12 4.42 -0.84
CA LEU A 107 25.78 5.15 0.24
C LEU A 107 26.85 6.07 -0.34
N GLN A 108 26.68 7.38 -0.15
CA GLN A 108 27.65 8.40 -0.55
C GLN A 108 28.02 9.26 0.65
N GLY A 109 29.23 9.05 1.18
CA GLY A 109 29.63 9.67 2.44
C GLY A 109 28.75 9.18 3.57
N GLU A 110 28.10 10.10 4.28
CA GLU A 110 27.21 9.79 5.41
C GLU A 110 25.73 9.67 5.02
N VAL A 111 25.40 9.83 3.73
CA VAL A 111 24.01 9.79 3.26
C VAL A 111 23.76 8.50 2.49
N LEU A 112 22.84 7.68 2.98
CA LEU A 112 22.36 6.51 2.28
C LEU A 112 21.08 6.85 1.51
N THR A 113 21.13 6.77 0.18
CA THR A 113 19.97 7.01 -0.67
C THR A 113 19.20 5.72 -0.92
N LEU A 114 17.90 5.74 -0.62
CA LEU A 114 16.94 4.67 -0.84
C LEU A 114 16.04 5.05 -2.02
N THR A 115 16.21 4.34 -3.14
CA THR A 115 15.48 4.63 -4.38
C THR A 115 14.67 3.44 -4.88
N GLY A 116 13.45 3.68 -5.32
CA GLY A 116 12.60 2.67 -5.97
C GLY A 116 11.53 2.06 -5.06
N ARG A 117 10.85 1.03 -5.55
CA ARG A 117 9.72 0.40 -4.85
C ARG A 117 10.19 -0.29 -3.57
N ILE A 118 9.44 -0.20 -2.48
CA ILE A 118 9.67 -0.97 -1.26
C ILE A 118 9.11 -2.38 -1.49
N ALA A 119 9.96 -3.35 -1.81
CA ALA A 119 9.54 -4.72 -2.09
C ALA A 119 9.56 -5.58 -0.81
N PRO A 120 8.73 -6.65 -0.74
CA PRO A 120 8.81 -7.62 0.34
C PRO A 120 10.23 -8.15 0.58
N GLY A 121 10.71 -8.07 1.82
CA GLY A 121 12.04 -8.52 2.22
C GLY A 121 13.14 -7.44 2.07
N ASP A 122 12.79 -6.21 1.68
CA ASP A 122 13.74 -5.11 1.67
C ASP A 122 14.16 -4.67 3.07
N ALA A 123 13.35 -4.89 4.11
CA ALA A 123 13.76 -4.64 5.50
C ALA A 123 14.94 -5.53 5.93
N ALA A 124 14.88 -6.84 5.63
CA ALA A 124 15.98 -7.75 5.93
C ALA A 124 17.26 -7.38 5.17
N ARG A 125 17.12 -6.98 3.90
CA ARG A 125 18.27 -6.48 3.12
C ARG A 125 18.87 -5.20 3.66
N PHE A 126 18.03 -4.32 4.20
CA PHE A 126 18.49 -3.09 4.82
C PHE A 126 19.35 -3.41 6.05
N GLU A 127 18.90 -4.33 6.91
CA GLU A 127 19.71 -4.82 8.04
C GLU A 127 21.02 -5.46 7.58
N ASP A 128 20.97 -6.36 6.59
CA ASP A 128 22.17 -7.01 6.04
C ASP A 128 23.17 -5.97 5.49
N PHE A 129 22.66 -4.92 4.85
CA PHE A 129 23.48 -3.81 4.34
C PHE A 129 24.14 -3.04 5.49
N MET A 130 23.38 -2.61 6.48
CA MET A 130 23.90 -1.85 7.63
C MET A 130 24.94 -2.66 8.41
N GLN A 131 24.69 -3.97 8.61
CA GLN A 131 25.63 -4.87 9.26
C GLN A 131 26.92 -5.03 8.43
N ALA A 132 26.82 -5.17 7.11
CA ALA A 132 27.99 -5.30 6.24
C ALA A 132 28.88 -4.04 6.26
N GLU A 133 28.29 -2.84 6.29
CA GLU A 133 29.05 -1.59 6.40
C GLU A 133 29.74 -1.48 7.77
N ALA A 134 29.04 -1.85 8.85
CA ALA A 134 29.61 -1.89 10.20
C ALA A 134 30.78 -2.91 10.30
N ASP A 135 30.60 -4.12 9.77
CA ASP A 135 31.63 -5.18 9.76
C ASP A 135 32.86 -4.78 8.93
N ALA A 136 32.65 -3.98 7.89
CA ALA A 136 33.73 -3.39 7.09
C ALA A 136 34.46 -2.23 7.80
N GLY A 137 34.00 -1.82 8.99
CA GLY A 137 34.58 -0.71 9.77
C GLY A 137 34.34 0.66 9.13
N ARG A 138 33.28 0.81 8.33
CA ARG A 138 32.88 2.08 7.72
C ARG A 138 31.91 2.81 8.64
N ASP A 139 31.89 4.13 8.50
CA ASP A 139 30.91 4.96 9.19
C ASP A 139 29.51 4.63 8.67
N LEU A 140 28.57 4.43 9.61
CA LEU A 140 27.17 4.22 9.29
C LEU A 140 26.54 5.54 8.83
N PRO A 141 25.52 5.50 7.94
CA PRO A 141 24.86 6.71 7.47
C PRO A 141 24.22 7.47 8.63
N THR A 142 24.40 8.79 8.64
CA THR A 142 23.74 9.71 9.58
C THR A 142 22.39 10.19 9.05
N ALA A 143 22.16 10.07 7.74
CA ALA A 143 20.92 10.43 7.09
C ALA A 143 20.51 9.46 5.97
N ILE A 144 19.20 9.35 5.77
CA ILE A 144 18.56 8.57 4.71
C ILE A 144 17.85 9.50 3.76
N ARG A 145 18.28 9.50 2.49
CA ARG A 145 17.56 10.19 1.43
C ARG A 145 16.52 9.27 0.81
N LEU A 146 15.27 9.72 0.71
CA LEU A 146 14.14 8.91 0.23
C LEU A 146 13.66 9.36 -1.16
N ASN A 147 13.61 8.43 -2.10
CA ASN A 147 12.94 8.63 -3.39
C ASN A 147 12.21 7.34 -3.81
N SER A 148 10.96 7.18 -3.38
CA SER A 148 10.22 5.94 -3.51
C SER A 148 8.74 6.15 -3.86
N PRO A 149 8.19 5.36 -4.81
CA PRO A 149 6.74 5.27 -5.00
C PRO A 149 6.04 4.48 -3.89
N GLY A 150 6.76 3.97 -2.89
CA GLY A 150 6.20 3.13 -1.82
C GLY A 150 6.20 1.64 -2.16
N GLY A 151 5.33 0.86 -1.52
CA GLY A 151 5.27 -0.59 -1.67
C GLY A 151 4.82 -1.28 -0.38
N SER A 152 5.59 -2.27 0.07
CA SER A 152 5.35 -3.04 1.29
C SER A 152 5.30 -2.14 2.53
N VAL A 153 4.15 -2.11 3.19
CA VAL A 153 3.98 -1.37 4.45
C VAL A 153 4.76 -2.04 5.58
N SER A 154 4.78 -3.37 5.61
CA SER A 154 5.47 -4.12 6.66
C SER A 154 6.98 -3.87 6.63
N ASP A 155 7.60 -3.86 5.44
CA ASP A 155 9.01 -3.52 5.28
C ASP A 155 9.29 -2.04 5.57
N ALA A 156 8.42 -1.12 5.15
CA ALA A 156 8.58 0.30 5.42
C ALA A 156 8.58 0.61 6.93
N LEU A 157 7.65 0.02 7.69
CA LEU A 157 7.59 0.16 9.14
C LEU A 157 8.83 -0.43 9.81
N ALA A 158 9.28 -1.62 9.38
CA ALA A 158 10.47 -2.27 9.95
C ALA A 158 11.75 -1.47 9.70
N ILE A 159 11.96 -1.00 8.46
CA ILE A 159 13.09 -0.12 8.12
C ILE A 159 13.03 1.13 8.99
N GLY A 160 11.87 1.79 9.06
CA GLY A 160 11.75 3.01 9.85
C GLY A 160 11.96 2.79 11.35
N THR A 161 11.48 1.70 11.95
CA THR A 161 11.79 1.38 13.36
C THR A 161 13.30 1.31 13.58
N ARG A 162 14.05 0.64 12.69
CA ARG A 162 15.51 0.59 12.76
C ARG A 162 16.14 1.99 12.67
N LEU A 163 15.70 2.82 11.72
CA LEU A 163 16.22 4.19 11.56
C LEU A 163 16.03 5.03 12.83
N ARG A 164 14.85 4.92 13.46
CA ARG A 164 14.54 5.63 14.70
C ARG A 164 15.46 5.18 15.84
N GLU A 165 15.68 3.88 15.98
CA GLU A 165 16.57 3.29 17.00
C GLU A 165 18.02 3.76 16.84
N ASP A 166 18.50 3.88 15.60
CA ASP A 166 19.85 4.35 15.28
C ASP A 166 20.01 5.88 15.32
N GLY A 167 18.92 6.62 15.52
CA GLY A 167 18.95 8.08 15.55
C GLY A 167 19.27 8.72 14.20
N ILE A 168 18.88 8.07 13.10
CA ILE A 168 19.18 8.50 11.72
C ILE A 168 18.19 9.58 11.28
N ASP A 169 18.68 10.59 10.55
CA ASP A 169 17.85 11.64 9.95
C ASP A 169 17.22 11.17 8.63
N THR A 170 16.10 11.77 8.22
CA THR A 170 15.51 11.53 6.90
C THR A 170 15.40 12.82 6.08
N VAL A 171 15.69 12.71 4.79
CA VAL A 171 15.71 13.85 3.87
C VAL A 171 15.07 13.50 2.54
N MET A 172 14.37 14.46 1.95
CA MET A 172 13.95 14.45 0.56
C MET A 172 14.48 15.70 -0.14
N ASN A 173 15.21 15.49 -1.23
CA ASN A 173 15.72 16.59 -2.03
C ASN A 173 14.67 17.02 -3.06
N GLY A 174 14.91 18.19 -3.68
CA GLY A 174 14.02 18.70 -4.70
C GLY A 174 13.72 17.69 -5.80
N GLY A 175 12.43 17.39 -5.94
CA GLY A 175 11.92 16.46 -6.93
C GLY A 175 11.94 14.98 -6.57
N ASP A 176 12.35 14.64 -5.36
CA ASP A 176 12.12 13.31 -4.82
C ASP A 176 10.62 13.10 -4.53
N ILE A 177 10.20 11.84 -4.59
CA ILE A 177 8.85 11.44 -4.20
C ILE A 177 8.91 10.47 -3.02
N CYS A 178 7.93 10.54 -2.13
CA CYS A 178 7.77 9.58 -1.05
C CYS A 178 6.29 9.27 -0.90
N LEU A 179 5.85 8.23 -1.61
CA LEU A 179 4.42 7.91 -1.78
C LEU A 179 4.05 6.63 -1.05
N SER A 180 2.76 6.51 -0.72
CA SER A 180 2.15 5.31 -0.17
C SER A 180 2.79 4.84 1.14
N ALA A 181 3.69 3.86 1.09
CA ALA A 181 4.36 3.30 2.27
C ALA A 181 5.64 4.06 2.64
N CYS A 182 6.24 4.79 1.70
CA CYS A 182 7.46 5.56 1.95
C CYS A 182 7.33 6.58 3.11
N PRO A 183 6.21 7.31 3.27
CA PRO A 183 6.04 8.25 4.37
C PRO A 183 6.26 7.66 5.76
N TYR A 184 6.08 6.35 5.95
CA TYR A 184 6.40 5.69 7.22
C TYR A 184 7.92 5.70 7.48
N VAL A 185 8.73 5.40 6.45
CA VAL A 185 10.20 5.49 6.55
C VAL A 185 10.62 6.94 6.79
N LEU A 186 10.02 7.90 6.07
CA LEU A 186 10.29 9.34 6.26
C LEU A 186 10.02 9.77 7.70
N SER A 187 8.88 9.35 8.25
CA SER A 187 8.44 9.71 9.61
C SER A 187 9.41 9.22 10.69
N ALA A 188 10.19 8.17 10.41
CA ALA A 188 11.12 7.60 11.38
C ALA A 188 12.34 8.47 11.70
N GLY A 189 12.68 9.42 10.84
CA GLY A 189 13.85 10.27 11.04
C GLY A 189 13.78 11.05 12.35
N VAL A 190 14.91 11.20 13.05
CA VAL A 190 14.97 12.06 14.25
C VAL A 190 14.88 13.54 13.88
N THR A 191 15.52 13.92 12.77
CA THR A 191 15.27 15.16 12.02
C THR A 191 14.71 14.76 10.66
N ARG A 192 13.73 15.52 10.16
CA ARG A 192 13.01 15.21 8.92
C ARG A 192 12.91 16.48 8.08
N SER A 193 13.49 16.44 6.88
CA SER A 193 13.48 17.56 5.95
C SER A 193 12.91 17.15 4.60
N VAL A 194 12.04 17.99 4.05
CA VAL A 194 11.41 17.79 2.75
C VAL A 194 11.51 19.09 1.98
N ASP A 195 12.18 19.04 0.82
CA ASP A 195 12.28 20.17 -0.09
C ASP A 195 10.91 20.58 -0.68
N ASP A 196 10.72 21.86 -1.00
CA ASP A 196 9.47 22.40 -1.57
C ASP A 196 9.10 21.81 -2.95
N ASP A 197 10.06 21.21 -3.65
CA ASP A 197 9.88 20.50 -4.92
C ASP A 197 9.62 19.00 -4.73
N ALA A 198 9.81 18.47 -3.52
CA ALA A 198 9.53 17.08 -3.18
C ALA A 198 8.04 16.86 -2.89
N GLN A 199 7.57 15.63 -3.06
CA GLN A 199 6.16 15.28 -2.89
C GLN A 199 5.99 14.09 -1.96
N VAL A 200 5.28 14.30 -0.86
CA VAL A 200 4.86 13.24 0.06
C VAL A 200 3.39 12.95 -0.16
N GLY A 201 3.05 11.68 -0.37
CA GLY A 201 1.69 11.29 -0.72
C GLY A 201 1.20 10.09 0.08
N VAL A 202 -0.05 10.14 0.52
CA VAL A 202 -0.71 9.08 1.31
C VAL A 202 -1.99 8.61 0.64
N HIS A 203 -2.32 7.33 0.83
CA HIS A 203 -3.59 6.72 0.40
C HIS A 203 -3.86 5.46 1.23
N GLN A 204 -4.99 4.82 0.98
CA GLN A 204 -5.35 3.63 1.74
C GLN A 204 -4.34 2.52 1.45
N HIS A 205 -3.96 1.81 2.51
CA HIS A 205 -3.04 0.69 2.42
C HIS A 205 -3.76 -0.60 2.84
N PHE A 206 -3.43 -1.68 2.14
CA PHE A 206 -3.82 -3.03 2.51
C PHE A 206 -2.55 -3.81 2.84
N PHE A 207 -2.50 -4.42 4.02
CA PHE A 207 -1.40 -5.29 4.42
C PHE A 207 -1.56 -6.63 3.71
N ASP A 208 -0.74 -6.88 2.68
CA ASP A 208 -0.45 -8.19 2.07
C ASP A 208 -1.63 -9.20 2.08
N THR A 209 -2.84 -8.71 1.82
CA THR A 209 -4.02 -9.54 1.98
C THR A 209 -4.21 -10.29 0.67
N ASN A 210 -4.05 -11.61 0.73
CA ASN A 210 -4.42 -12.48 -0.37
C ASN A 210 -5.86 -12.13 -0.77
N THR A 211 -6.05 -11.64 -2.00
CA THR A 211 -7.34 -11.15 -2.55
C THR A 211 -8.41 -12.27 -2.64
N ILE A 212 -8.07 -13.46 -2.18
CA ILE A 212 -8.85 -14.70 -2.17
C ILE A 212 -9.59 -14.88 -0.82
N LEU A 213 -9.23 -14.14 0.23
CA LEU A 213 -9.87 -14.30 1.55
C LEU A 213 -11.31 -13.74 1.56
N PRO A 214 -12.25 -14.42 2.24
CA PRO A 214 -13.58 -13.88 2.49
C PRO A 214 -13.53 -12.47 3.09
N ALA A 215 -14.37 -11.56 2.59
CA ALA A 215 -14.32 -10.14 2.94
C ALA A 215 -14.34 -9.87 4.47
N PHE A 216 -15.02 -10.70 5.26
CA PHE A 216 -15.07 -10.53 6.72
C PHE A 216 -13.74 -10.82 7.43
N LEU A 217 -12.90 -11.73 6.91
CA LEU A 217 -11.57 -12.00 7.47
C LEU A 217 -10.59 -10.88 7.11
N ALA A 218 -10.74 -10.30 5.91
CA ALA A 218 -9.95 -9.13 5.52
C ALA A 218 -10.21 -7.92 6.43
N VAL A 219 -11.44 -7.74 6.95
CA VAL A 219 -11.80 -6.58 7.80
C VAL A 219 -11.04 -6.57 9.13
N GLU A 220 -10.91 -7.72 9.81
CA GLU A 220 -10.21 -7.79 11.10
C GLU A 220 -8.71 -7.45 10.95
N ASP A 221 -8.08 -8.00 9.91
CA ASP A 221 -6.66 -7.75 9.62
C ASP A 221 -6.42 -6.29 9.18
N ILE A 222 -7.34 -5.69 8.43
CA ILE A 222 -7.29 -4.27 8.06
C ILE A 222 -7.33 -3.39 9.32
N GLN A 223 -8.26 -3.65 10.26
CA GLN A 223 -8.40 -2.83 11.47
C GLN A 223 -7.16 -2.92 12.37
N ARG A 224 -6.61 -4.12 12.55
CA ARG A 224 -5.35 -4.29 13.30
C ARG A 224 -4.18 -3.61 12.61
N GLY A 225 -4.10 -3.73 11.28
CA GLY A 225 -3.08 -3.06 10.47
C GLY A 225 -3.11 -1.55 10.65
N GLN A 226 -4.30 -0.94 10.56
CA GLN A 226 -4.50 0.50 10.77
C GLN A 226 -4.07 0.92 12.19
N GLY A 227 -4.45 0.15 13.21
CA GLY A 227 -4.04 0.41 14.59
C GLY A 227 -2.51 0.41 14.75
N ARG A 228 -1.82 -0.55 14.13
CA ARG A 228 -0.34 -0.62 14.14
C ARG A 228 0.30 0.60 13.48
N VAL A 229 -0.24 1.06 12.35
CA VAL A 229 0.24 2.27 11.69
C VAL A 229 0.01 3.51 12.55
N MET A 230 -1.16 3.64 13.18
CA MET A 230 -1.43 4.77 14.06
C MET A 230 -0.47 4.79 15.26
N THR A 231 -0.25 3.66 15.92
CA THR A 231 0.76 3.54 16.99
C THR A 231 2.13 3.95 16.50
N TYR A 232 2.55 3.44 15.35
CA TYR A 232 3.84 3.78 14.75
C TYR A 232 3.97 5.29 14.49
N LEU A 233 2.98 5.93 13.87
CA LEU A 233 3.02 7.37 13.59
C LEU A 233 3.14 8.18 14.89
N ILE A 234 2.38 7.81 15.92
CA ILE A 234 2.45 8.45 17.25
C ILE A 234 3.83 8.29 17.87
N GLU A 235 4.43 7.09 17.82
CA GLU A 235 5.78 6.82 18.31
C GLU A 235 6.85 7.63 17.56
N MET A 236 6.60 7.91 16.28
CA MET A 236 7.46 8.77 15.45
C MET A 236 7.17 10.27 15.61
N GLY A 237 6.26 10.67 16.49
CA GLY A 237 5.88 12.08 16.68
C GLY A 237 5.17 12.70 15.48
N VAL A 238 4.41 11.89 14.73
CA VAL A 238 3.53 12.33 13.65
C VAL A 238 2.09 12.29 14.14
N ASP A 239 1.32 13.34 13.86
CA ASP A 239 -0.10 13.40 14.20
C ASP A 239 -0.87 12.34 13.38
N PRO A 240 -1.55 11.39 14.04
CA PRO A 240 -2.33 10.36 13.36
C PRO A 240 -3.49 10.93 12.54
N GLU A 241 -3.87 12.22 12.66
CA GLU A 241 -4.86 12.86 11.81
C GLU A 241 -4.51 12.80 10.30
N VAL A 242 -3.23 12.68 9.94
CA VAL A 242 -2.80 12.43 8.55
C VAL A 242 -3.48 11.19 7.94
N MET A 243 -3.83 10.21 8.78
CA MET A 243 -4.53 9.00 8.36
C MET A 243 -5.92 9.28 7.81
N GLN A 244 -6.56 10.40 8.14
CA GLN A 244 -7.84 10.77 7.54
C GLN A 244 -7.72 10.87 6.03
N HIS A 245 -6.70 11.56 5.52
CA HIS A 245 -6.41 11.69 4.09
C HIS A 245 -6.05 10.35 3.47
N ALA A 246 -5.22 9.56 4.16
CA ALA A 246 -4.82 8.24 3.69
C ALA A 246 -6.05 7.34 3.51
N LEU A 247 -6.86 7.18 4.55
CA LEU A 247 -7.95 6.21 4.58
C LEU A 247 -9.12 6.54 3.65
N VAL A 248 -9.37 7.82 3.34
CA VAL A 248 -10.42 8.20 2.39
C VAL A 248 -9.98 8.15 0.93
N THR A 249 -8.67 8.07 0.66
CA THR A 249 -8.13 8.10 -0.71
C THR A 249 -8.08 6.69 -1.32
N PRO A 250 -8.72 6.44 -2.47
CA PRO A 250 -8.69 5.17 -3.21
C PRO A 250 -7.28 4.63 -3.49
N PRO A 251 -7.08 3.31 -3.69
CA PRO A 251 -5.75 2.73 -3.97
C PRO A 251 -5.17 3.11 -5.33
N ASP A 252 -6.01 3.58 -6.26
CA ASP A 252 -5.63 4.10 -7.58
C ASP A 252 -5.51 5.63 -7.59
N GLU A 253 -5.55 6.25 -6.41
CA GLU A 253 -5.37 7.67 -6.17
C GLU A 253 -4.34 7.91 -5.05
N ILE A 254 -3.81 9.12 -4.94
CA ILE A 254 -2.88 9.51 -3.88
C ILE A 254 -3.17 10.94 -3.45
N TYR A 255 -3.29 11.18 -2.15
CA TYR A 255 -3.42 12.52 -1.59
C TYR A 255 -2.03 13.08 -1.33
N VAL A 256 -1.65 14.12 -2.07
CA VAL A 256 -0.35 14.78 -1.91
C VAL A 256 -0.47 15.84 -0.82
N LEU A 257 0.36 15.74 0.22
CA LEU A 257 0.36 16.67 1.34
C LEU A 257 0.99 18.01 0.92
N LEU A 258 0.37 19.10 1.35
CA LEU A 258 0.92 20.45 1.18
C LEU A 258 2.01 20.72 2.23
N PRO A 259 2.92 21.69 1.97
CA PRO A 259 3.95 22.07 2.94
C PRO A 259 3.40 22.38 4.33
N GLU A 260 2.26 23.09 4.41
CA GLU A 260 1.63 23.42 5.69
C GLU A 260 1.18 22.14 6.42
N GLN A 261 0.61 21.18 5.70
CA GLN A 261 0.19 19.90 6.27
C GLN A 261 1.37 19.02 6.71
N LEU A 262 2.50 19.08 6.00
CA LEU A 262 3.72 18.40 6.44
C LEU A 262 4.19 18.92 7.80
N ASN A 263 4.07 20.23 8.04
CA ASN A 263 4.39 20.84 9.32
C ASN A 263 3.32 20.52 10.38
N ASP A 264 2.04 20.74 10.06
CA ASP A 264 0.92 20.55 10.99
C ASP A 264 0.85 19.11 11.53
N TYR A 265 1.08 18.12 10.66
CA TYR A 265 1.10 16.71 11.06
C TYR A 265 2.44 16.26 11.64
N GLY A 266 3.45 17.14 11.72
CA GLY A 266 4.78 16.79 12.21
C GLY A 266 5.52 15.78 11.32
N ILE A 267 5.29 15.78 10.01
CA ILE A 267 6.07 14.95 9.06
C ILE A 267 7.45 15.55 8.82
N VAL A 268 7.56 16.88 8.80
CA VAL A 268 8.84 17.58 8.86
C VAL A 268 9.11 18.03 10.30
N THR A 269 10.38 18.12 10.67
CA THR A 269 10.79 18.70 11.95
C THR A 269 11.25 20.14 11.76
N PRO A 270 11.08 21.02 12.75
CA PRO A 270 11.73 22.33 12.73
C PRO A 270 13.25 22.21 12.54
N PRO A 271 13.90 23.20 11.91
CA PRO A 271 15.36 23.28 11.88
C PRO A 271 15.92 23.28 13.31
N LYS A 272 17.04 22.58 13.54
CA LYS A 272 17.67 22.35 14.86
C LYS A 272 18.10 23.62 15.65
N ASP A 273 17.85 24.82 15.13
CA ASP A 273 18.33 26.09 15.70
C ASP A 273 17.21 27.02 16.24
N GLN A 274 15.92 26.69 16.09
CA GLN A 274 14.82 27.58 16.55
C GLN A 274 14.45 27.41 18.02
N ASP A 275 14.63 26.21 18.59
CA ASP A 275 14.27 25.95 19.99
C ASP A 275 15.24 26.60 21.00
N ALA A 276 16.45 26.98 20.57
CA ALA A 276 17.44 27.64 21.42
C ALA A 276 17.23 29.16 21.49
N GLU A 277 16.84 29.82 20.39
CA GLU A 277 16.61 31.26 20.37
C GLU A 277 15.28 31.64 21.04
N ASP A 278 14.23 30.83 20.91
CA ASP A 278 12.93 31.10 21.55
C ASP A 278 12.97 30.90 23.08
N GLN A 279 13.81 30.00 23.59
CA GLN A 279 14.02 29.81 25.03
C GLN A 279 14.95 30.87 25.66
N GLU A 280 15.88 31.45 24.89
CA GLU A 280 16.71 32.57 25.36
C GLU A 280 16.01 33.93 25.26
N ALA A 281 14.99 34.07 24.40
CA ALA A 281 14.20 35.30 24.28
C ALA A 281 13.11 35.46 25.35
N GLU A 282 12.73 34.37 26.04
CA GLU A 282 11.73 34.36 27.12
C GLU A 282 12.32 34.24 28.54
N GLY A 283 13.65 34.12 28.69
CA GLY A 283 14.37 34.02 29.97
C GLY A 283 15.04 35.31 30.42
#